data_AF-A0A7F8QF11-F1
#
_entry.id   AF-A0A7F8QF11-F1
#
_cell.length_a   1.000
_cell.length_b   1.000
_cell.length_c   1.000
_cell.angle_alpha   90.00
_cell.angle_beta   90.00
_cell.angle_gamma   90.00
#
_symmetry.space_group_name_H-M   'P 1'
#
loop_
_entity.id
_entity.type
_entity.pdbx_description
1 polymer ?
#
loop_
_entity_poly.entity_id
_entity_poly.type
_entity_poly.pdbx_seq_one_letter_code
_entity_poly.pdbx_strand_id
1 'polypeptide(L)'
;LYRAYVAFPDFFRNSTTTWWKRELQELYTNPQNPERSLKFDGMWIDMNEPASFVNGAVPPGCKDATLNHPPYMPYLESRDRGLSSKTLCMESEQVLPDGSRVRHYDVHSLYGWAQARPTY
;
A
#
# COMPACT_ATOMS: atom_id res chain seq x y z
N LEU A 1 1.92 -13.30 19.09
CA LEU A 1 2.04 -12.68 17.75
C LEU A 1 1.51 -11.25 17.86
N TYR A 2 2.36 -10.23 17.74
CA TYR A 2 1.93 -8.83 17.85
C TYR A 2 1.60 -8.31 16.45
N ARG A 3 0.30 -8.10 16.16
CA ARG A 3 -0.17 -7.45 14.93
C ARG A 3 -1.14 -6.34 15.34
N ALA A 4 -0.97 -5.16 14.76
CA ALA A 4 -1.93 -4.06 14.88
C ALA A 4 -2.67 -3.91 13.55
N TYR A 5 -3.81 -3.22 13.58
CA TYR A 5 -4.46 -2.80 12.34
C TYR A 5 -3.63 -1.69 11.70
N VAL A 6 -3.43 -1.80 10.39
CA VAL A 6 -2.62 -0.88 9.60
C VAL A 6 -3.44 -0.34 8.44
N ALA A 7 -3.14 0.87 8.02
CA ALA A 7 -3.65 1.48 6.80
C ALA A 7 -2.56 1.44 5.72
N PHE A 8 -3.00 1.41 4.45
CA PHE A 8 -2.11 1.42 3.29
C PHE A 8 -2.21 2.79 2.60
N PRO A 9 -1.13 3.59 2.56
CA PRO A 9 -1.15 4.90 1.93
C PRO A 9 -1.33 4.82 0.40
N ASP A 10 -2.21 5.64 -0.14
CA ASP A 10 -2.38 5.77 -1.59
C ASP A 10 -1.29 6.68 -2.18
N PHE A 11 -0.21 6.08 -2.68
CA PHE A 11 0.95 6.80 -3.20
C PHE A 11 0.74 7.49 -4.56
N PHE A 12 -0.41 7.28 -5.22
CA PHE A 12 -0.76 8.06 -6.41
C PHE A 12 -1.14 9.51 -6.06
N ARG A 13 -1.60 9.76 -4.82
CA ARG A 13 -2.01 11.09 -4.39
C ARG A 13 -0.83 12.01 -4.11
N ASN A 14 -0.94 13.24 -4.59
CA ASN A 14 0.00 14.32 -4.24
C ASN A 14 0.04 14.57 -2.73
N SER A 15 -1.09 14.45 -2.03
CA SER A 15 -1.15 14.60 -0.58
C SER A 15 -0.33 13.54 0.16
N THR A 16 -0.36 12.29 -0.31
CA THR A 16 0.42 11.19 0.28
C THR A 16 1.91 11.39 0.05
N THR A 17 2.30 11.93 -1.12
CA THR A 17 3.70 12.31 -1.38
C THR A 17 4.19 13.36 -0.37
N THR A 18 3.40 14.41 -0.13
CA THR A 18 3.74 15.45 0.86
C THR A 18 3.84 14.88 2.27
N TRP A 19 2.88 14.05 2.67
CA TRP A 19 2.89 13.37 3.96
C TRP A 19 4.14 12.49 4.10
N TRP A 20 4.39 11.60 3.14
CA TRP A 20 5.52 10.67 3.18
C TRP A 20 6.86 11.39 3.30
N LYS A 21 7.09 12.42 2.48
CA LYS A 21 8.34 13.21 2.54
C LYS A 21 8.53 13.92 3.88
N ARG A 22 7.45 14.40 4.50
CA ARG A 22 7.51 15.00 5.83
C ARG A 22 7.92 13.97 6.88
N GLU A 23 7.30 12.78 6.88
CA GLU A 23 7.66 11.73 7.84
C GLU A 23 9.15 11.33 7.70
N LEU A 24 9.66 11.23 6.46
CA LEU A 24 11.09 10.97 6.21
C LEU A 24 11.98 12.11 6.69
N GLN A 25 11.57 13.36 6.46
CA GLN A 25 12.31 14.53 6.91
C GLN A 25 12.40 14.61 8.44
N GLU A 26 11.30 14.33 9.14
CA GLU A 26 11.27 14.33 10.60
C GLU A 26 12.01 13.13 11.20
N LEU A 27 12.06 11.99 10.50
CA LEU A 27 12.94 10.88 10.88
C LEU A 27 14.43 11.26 10.73
N TYR A 28 14.77 11.94 9.64
CA TYR A 28 16.14 12.39 9.38
C TYR A 28 16.59 13.49 10.34
N THR A 29 15.72 14.46 10.63
CA THR A 29 15.96 15.57 11.55
C THR A 29 14.77 15.66 12.50
N ASN A 30 14.90 15.04 13.66
CA ASN A 30 13.83 14.95 14.62
C ASN A 30 13.57 16.33 15.26
N PRO A 31 12.37 16.92 15.06
CA PRO A 31 12.09 18.28 15.51
C PRO A 31 11.92 18.38 17.04
N GLN A 32 11.57 17.28 17.72
CA GLN A 32 11.31 17.26 19.16
C GLN A 32 12.52 16.79 19.97
N ASN A 33 13.31 15.88 19.42
CA ASN A 33 14.51 15.36 20.06
C ASN A 33 15.64 15.22 19.03
N PRO A 34 16.42 16.29 18.80
CA PRO A 34 17.48 16.28 17.79
C PRO A 34 18.51 15.17 17.95
N GLU A 35 18.81 14.74 19.19
CA GLU A 35 19.75 13.65 19.48
C GLU A 35 19.25 12.27 19.00
N ARG A 36 17.94 12.13 18.76
CA ARG A 36 17.32 10.92 18.20
C ARG A 36 17.12 10.97 16.69
N SER A 37 17.74 11.93 16.00
CA SER A 37 17.72 12.02 14.54
C SER A 37 18.47 10.84 13.91
N LEU A 38 17.91 10.23 12.86
CA LEU A 38 18.57 9.15 12.12
C LEU A 38 19.12 9.66 10.79
N LYS A 39 20.44 9.82 10.70
CA LYS A 39 21.10 10.28 9.48
C LYS A 39 21.33 9.11 8.53
N PHE A 40 20.37 8.89 7.62
CA PHE A 40 20.44 7.86 6.59
C PHE A 40 20.88 8.43 5.23
N ASP A 41 21.58 7.62 4.45
CA ASP A 41 22.03 7.96 3.09
C ASP A 41 21.18 7.30 2.00
N GLY A 42 20.27 6.41 2.40
CA GLY A 42 19.42 5.65 1.50
C GLY A 42 18.22 5.07 2.23
N MET A 43 17.19 4.74 1.45
CA MET A 43 15.92 4.23 1.92
C MET A 43 15.66 2.88 1.25
N TRP A 44 15.45 1.85 2.05
CA TRP A 44 14.95 0.56 1.57
C TRP A 44 13.45 0.48 1.86
N ILE A 45 12.65 0.47 0.79
CA ILE A 45 11.21 0.19 0.85
C ILE A 45 10.98 -1.29 0.56
N ASP A 46 10.19 -1.92 1.42
CA ASP A 46 9.91 -3.36 1.41
C ASP A 46 8.43 -3.59 1.72
N MET A 47 7.93 -4.80 1.46
CA MET A 47 6.56 -5.23 1.72
C MET A 47 5.49 -4.43 0.94
N ASN A 48 5.88 -3.88 -0.21
CA ASN A 48 5.12 -2.88 -0.96
C ASN A 48 4.47 -3.41 -2.25
N GLU A 49 4.16 -4.70 -2.29
CA GLU A 49 3.35 -5.28 -3.36
C GLU A 49 1.97 -4.65 -3.54
N PRO A 50 1.14 -4.31 -2.51
CA PRO A 50 1.35 -4.22 -1.05
C PRO A 50 1.03 -5.51 -0.27
N ALA A 51 1.98 -5.95 0.56
CA ALA A 51 1.82 -7.18 1.34
C ALA A 51 0.94 -6.99 2.57
N SER A 52 0.06 -7.96 2.79
CA SER A 52 -0.79 -8.08 3.99
C SER A 52 -0.73 -9.49 4.56
N PHE A 53 -0.76 -9.59 5.88
CA PHE A 53 -0.82 -10.89 6.56
C PHE A 53 -2.23 -11.49 6.65
N VAL A 54 -3.24 -10.76 6.17
CA VAL A 54 -4.61 -11.26 5.97
C VAL A 54 -4.94 -11.19 4.48
N ASN A 55 -5.82 -12.07 4.00
CA ASN A 55 -6.29 -12.00 2.62
C ASN A 55 -7.39 -10.94 2.55
N GLY A 56 -7.10 -9.81 1.91
CA GLY A 56 -7.99 -8.67 1.81
C GLY A 56 -7.92 -7.76 3.02
N ALA A 57 -9.06 -7.59 3.69
CA ALA A 57 -9.20 -6.71 4.84
C ALA A 57 -9.41 -7.51 6.14
N VAL A 58 -9.18 -6.85 7.27
CA VAL A 58 -9.65 -7.30 8.58
C VAL A 58 -11.19 -7.46 8.59
N PRO A 59 -11.80 -8.18 9.55
CA PRO A 59 -13.23 -8.42 9.57
C PRO A 59 -14.06 -7.14 9.33
N PRO A 60 -15.05 -7.17 8.41
CA PRO A 60 -15.69 -8.36 7.84
C PRO A 60 -14.99 -8.98 6.61
N GLY A 61 -13.86 -8.44 6.15
CA GLY A 61 -13.20 -8.87 4.92
C GLY A 61 -13.70 -8.12 3.68
N CYS A 62 -13.47 -8.70 2.50
CA CYS A 62 -13.87 -8.10 1.23
C CYS A 62 -15.35 -8.34 0.91
N LYS A 63 -15.97 -7.38 0.22
CA LYS A 63 -17.39 -7.34 -0.13
C LYS A 63 -17.64 -7.71 -1.60
N ASP A 64 -16.73 -7.39 -2.51
CA ASP A 64 -16.94 -7.62 -3.95
C ASP A 64 -16.39 -8.97 -4.40
N ALA A 65 -17.26 -9.99 -4.47
CA ALA A 65 -16.86 -11.31 -4.93
C ALA A 65 -16.37 -11.33 -6.38
N THR A 66 -16.88 -10.44 -7.25
CA THR A 66 -16.52 -10.44 -8.68
C THR A 66 -15.13 -9.85 -8.93
N LEU A 67 -14.72 -8.87 -8.12
CA LEU A 67 -13.36 -8.32 -8.20
C LEU A 67 -12.35 -9.23 -7.52
N ASN A 68 -12.71 -9.86 -6.39
CA ASN A 68 -11.79 -10.75 -5.67
C ASN A 68 -11.69 -12.15 -6.31
N HIS A 69 -12.74 -12.62 -6.98
CA HIS A 69 -12.78 -13.86 -7.77
C HIS A 69 -13.33 -13.56 -9.17
N PRO A 70 -12.50 -13.00 -10.07
CA PRO A 70 -12.95 -12.68 -11.42
C PRO A 70 -13.33 -13.94 -12.22
N PRO A 71 -14.18 -13.81 -13.25
CA PRO A 71 -14.63 -14.94 -14.07
C PRO A 71 -13.48 -15.79 -14.62
N TYR A 72 -12.36 -15.14 -14.94
CA TYR A 72 -11.09 -15.80 -15.20
C TYR A 72 -10.11 -15.44 -14.08
N MET A 73 -9.84 -16.40 -13.20
CA MET A 73 -8.76 -16.29 -12.22
C MET A 73 -7.44 -16.74 -12.86
N PRO A 74 -6.43 -15.87 -13.00
CA PRO A 74 -5.13 -16.23 -13.55
C PRO A 74 -4.42 -17.31 -12.72
N TYR A 75 -3.39 -17.95 -13.29
CA TYR A 75 -2.62 -19.00 -12.62
C TYR A 75 -1.59 -18.40 -11.65
N LEU A 76 -2.08 -17.91 -10.50
CA LEU A 76 -1.28 -17.34 -9.40
C LEU A 76 -1.03 -18.38 -8.30
N GLU A 77 -0.04 -18.15 -7.43
CA GLU A 77 0.38 -19.07 -6.35
C GLU A 77 -0.81 -19.60 -5.52
N SER A 78 -1.68 -18.71 -5.03
CA SER A 78 -2.84 -19.03 -4.20
C SER A 78 -4.15 -18.79 -4.96
N ARG A 79 -4.29 -19.40 -6.13
CA ARG A 79 -5.41 -19.22 -7.05
C ARG A 79 -6.80 -19.43 -6.39
N ASP A 80 -6.89 -20.38 -5.48
CA ASP A 80 -8.09 -20.72 -4.71
C ASP A 80 -8.56 -19.59 -3.79
N ARG A 81 -7.64 -18.72 -3.36
CA ARG A 81 -7.92 -17.61 -2.42
C ARG A 81 -8.36 -16.31 -3.11
N GLY A 82 -8.37 -16.27 -4.44
CA GLY A 82 -8.70 -15.05 -5.17
C GLY A 82 -7.56 -14.03 -5.18
N LEU A 83 -7.81 -12.88 -5.80
CA LEU A 83 -6.81 -11.82 -5.97
C LEU A 83 -6.46 -11.11 -4.65
N SER A 84 -7.34 -11.15 -3.65
CA SER A 84 -7.07 -10.57 -2.32
C SER A 84 -6.02 -11.35 -1.51
N SER A 85 -5.48 -12.45 -2.04
CA SER A 85 -4.52 -13.27 -1.31
C SER A 85 -3.26 -12.48 -0.95
N LYS A 86 -2.92 -12.46 0.35
CA LYS A 86 -1.76 -11.75 0.92
C LYS A 86 -1.69 -10.25 0.56
N THR A 87 -2.81 -9.62 0.21
CA THR A 87 -2.87 -8.19 -0.18
C THR A 87 -4.23 -7.57 0.15
N LEU A 88 -4.53 -6.40 -0.41
CA LEU A 88 -5.77 -5.65 -0.19
C LEU A 88 -6.98 -6.25 -0.90
N CYS A 89 -8.18 -5.83 -0.49
CA CYS A 89 -9.40 -6.10 -1.24
C CYS A 89 -9.35 -5.40 -2.60
N MET A 90 -9.77 -6.10 -3.66
CA MET A 90 -9.67 -5.59 -5.03
C MET A 90 -10.60 -4.39 -5.31
N GLU A 91 -11.66 -4.24 -4.54
CA GLU A 91 -12.56 -3.08 -4.55
C GLU A 91 -12.00 -1.84 -3.84
N SER A 92 -10.84 -1.94 -3.17
CA SER A 92 -10.25 -0.80 -2.48
C SER A 92 -9.99 0.33 -3.48
N GLU A 93 -10.29 1.56 -3.09
CA GLU A 93 -10.19 2.70 -3.99
C GLU A 93 -8.86 3.44 -3.84
N GLN A 94 -8.28 3.84 -4.97
CA GLN A 94 -7.15 4.74 -5.07
C GLN A 94 -7.50 5.92 -5.99
N VAL A 95 -6.74 7.01 -5.91
CA VAL A 95 -6.97 8.22 -6.71
C VAL A 95 -5.69 8.61 -7.43
N LEU A 96 -5.79 8.65 -8.77
CA LEU A 96 -4.69 9.04 -9.64
C LEU A 96 -4.33 10.53 -9.48
N PRO A 97 -3.15 10.97 -9.95
CA PRO A 97 -2.73 12.36 -9.85
C PRO A 97 -3.67 13.37 -10.54
N ASP A 98 -4.45 12.94 -11.54
CA ASP A 98 -5.47 13.74 -12.23
C ASP A 98 -6.80 13.85 -11.46
N GLY A 99 -6.91 13.17 -10.31
CA GLY A 99 -8.10 13.15 -9.46
C GLY A 99 -9.11 12.05 -9.80
N SER A 100 -8.88 11.26 -10.86
CA SER A 100 -9.75 10.14 -11.21
C SER A 100 -9.65 9.01 -10.17
N ARG A 101 -10.80 8.39 -9.88
CA ARG A 101 -10.89 7.27 -8.94
C ARG A 101 -10.66 5.96 -9.70
N VAL A 102 -9.78 5.13 -9.17
CA VAL A 102 -9.46 3.80 -9.71
C VAL A 102 -9.58 2.76 -8.61
N ARG A 103 -9.77 1.50 -8.99
CA ARG A 103 -9.85 0.39 -8.04
C ARG A 103 -8.49 -0.28 -7.92
N HIS A 104 -8.22 -0.87 -6.77
CA HIS A 104 -7.00 -1.63 -6.52
C HIS A 104 -6.87 -2.80 -7.49
N TYR A 105 -7.97 -3.40 -7.93
CA TYR A 105 -8.00 -4.38 -9.04
C TYR A 105 -7.19 -3.92 -10.27
N ASP A 106 -7.33 -2.64 -10.64
CA ASP A 106 -6.76 -2.09 -11.86
C ASP A 106 -5.29 -1.65 -11.69
N VAL A 107 -4.86 -1.38 -10.45
CA VAL A 107 -3.55 -0.75 -10.16
C VAL A 107 -2.71 -1.47 -9.10
N HIS A 108 -3.09 -2.67 -8.66
CA HIS A 108 -2.38 -3.44 -7.63
C HIS A 108 -0.88 -3.54 -7.91
N SER A 109 -0.53 -4.03 -9.10
CA SER A 109 0.87 -4.21 -9.52
C SER A 109 1.65 -2.91 -9.73
N LEU A 110 1.01 -1.75 -9.57
CA LEU A 110 1.63 -0.43 -9.65
C LEU A 110 1.86 0.20 -8.26
N TYR A 111 1.48 -0.45 -7.15
CA TYR A 111 1.56 0.16 -5.83
C TYR A 111 3.00 0.47 -5.39
N GLY A 112 3.89 -0.53 -5.39
CA GLY A 112 5.30 -0.32 -5.04
C GLY A 112 6.01 0.64 -6.00
N TRP A 113 5.62 0.63 -7.27
CA TRP A 113 6.08 1.60 -8.26
C TRP A 113 5.64 3.03 -7.92
N ALA A 114 4.37 3.22 -7.53
CA ALA A 114 3.84 4.52 -7.14
C ALA A 114 4.53 5.06 -5.88
N GLN A 115 4.96 4.19 -4.96
CA GLN A 115 5.74 4.55 -3.77
C GLN A 115 7.20 4.91 -4.08
N ALA A 116 7.79 4.35 -5.13
CA ALA A 116 9.21 4.50 -5.42
C ALA A 116 9.62 5.97 -5.68
N ARG A 117 8.89 6.68 -6.56
CA ARG A 117 9.21 8.08 -6.90
C ARG A 117 9.10 9.04 -5.69
N PRO A 118 8.07 8.99 -4.85
CA PRO A 118 8.03 9.78 -3.62
C PRO A 118 9.15 9.50 -2.61
N THR A 119 9.72 8.29 -2.64
CA THR A 119 10.80 7.86 -1.73
C THR A 119 12.19 8.30 -2.21
N TYR A 120 12.38 8.44 -3.52
CA TYR A 120 13.57 9.00 -4.14
C TYR A 120 13.67 10.52 -3.94
#